data_AF-T0Q820-F1
#
_entry.id   AF-T0Q820-F1
#
_cell.length_a   1.000
_cell.length_b   1.000
_cell.length_c   1.000
_cell.angle_alpha   90.00
_cell.angle_beta   90.00
_cell.angle_gamma   90.00
#
_symmetry.space_group_name_H-M   'P 1'
#
loop_
_entity.id
_entity.type
_entity.pdbx_description
1 polymer ?
#
loop_
_entity_poly.entity_id
_entity_poly.type
_entity_poly.pdbx_seq_one_letter_code
_entity_poly.pdbx_strand_id
1 'polypeptide(L)'
;MASGKRSDRKRIDDWTSDDVMQWLHAEGLAAYESLFLTQETLNGEFLLEFSTPTLDHMGITSLKQRKELLKAIHSLQVRALEEVRASPRITTSNQGHEPEFNEDASHASFLEALQAWRQPSQARVDHGTATSLPTVCWHCLAPCRQLVPAPDARSVCSKRCLDALLAADAQANDAVASQAAAYRARLQAAWSLDIQLLTRSPNDPM
;
A
#
# COMPACT_ATOMS: atom_id res chain seq x y z
N MET A 1 32.99 21.93 -5.59
CA MET A 1 33.59 21.18 -4.47
C MET A 1 32.91 19.82 -4.46
N ALA A 2 33.67 18.75 -4.72
CA ALA A 2 33.15 17.40 -4.93
C ALA A 2 33.52 16.53 -3.71
N SER A 3 32.59 16.38 -2.77
CA SER A 3 32.68 15.43 -1.66
C SER A 3 31.44 14.53 -1.70
N GLY A 4 31.42 13.60 -2.66
CA GLY A 4 30.41 12.55 -2.74
C GLY A 4 31.08 11.21 -2.97
N LYS A 5 30.43 10.12 -2.52
CA LYS A 5 30.69 8.70 -2.85
C LYS A 5 31.39 7.79 -1.81
N ARG A 6 31.31 8.03 -0.50
CA ARG A 6 31.69 6.96 0.46
C ARG A 6 30.51 6.05 0.83
N SER A 7 29.34 6.61 1.14
CA SER A 7 28.14 5.82 1.45
C SER A 7 27.50 5.15 0.23
N ASP A 8 27.65 5.70 -0.98
CA ASP A 8 27.05 5.15 -2.23
C ASP A 8 27.50 3.74 -2.63
N ARG A 9 28.52 3.17 -1.97
CA ARG A 9 29.03 1.82 -2.31
C ARG A 9 28.52 0.73 -1.39
N LYS A 10 27.91 1.09 -0.26
CA LYS A 10 27.34 0.14 0.69
C LYS A 10 25.84 0.03 0.43
N ARG A 11 25.29 -1.18 0.58
CA ARG A 11 23.85 -1.37 0.60
C ARG A 11 23.26 -0.53 1.74
N ILE A 12 22.08 0.05 1.51
CA ILE A 12 21.40 0.87 2.52
C ILE A 12 21.24 0.09 3.83
N ASP A 13 20.90 -1.20 3.74
CA ASP A 13 20.73 -2.07 4.91
C ASP A 13 21.97 -2.13 5.83
N ASP A 14 23.16 -1.86 5.28
CA ASP A 14 24.44 -1.86 6.01
C ASP A 14 24.88 -0.44 6.45
N TRP A 15 24.03 0.58 6.27
CA TRP A 15 24.37 1.96 6.62
C TRP A 15 24.34 2.18 8.13
N THR A 16 25.46 2.71 8.63
CA THR A 16 25.59 3.22 9.99
C THR A 16 25.00 4.61 10.13
N SER A 17 24.82 5.10 11.36
CA SER A 17 24.40 6.49 11.62
C SER A 17 25.29 7.51 10.92
N ASP A 18 26.59 7.29 10.87
CA ASP A 18 27.55 8.15 10.17
C ASP A 18 27.32 8.16 8.65
N ASP A 19 27.03 7.00 8.05
CA ASP A 19 26.70 6.90 6.63
C ASP A 19 25.42 7.67 6.31
N VAL A 20 24.41 7.62 7.20
CA VAL A 20 23.17 8.39 7.08
C VAL A 20 23.41 9.88 7.18
N MET A 21 24.23 10.34 8.13
CA MET A 21 24.57 11.76 8.25
C MET A 21 25.29 12.23 6.99
N GLN A 22 26.26 11.46 6.50
CA GLN A 22 26.95 11.80 5.25
C GLN A 22 25.99 11.90 4.07
N TRP A 23 25.02 10.99 3.96
CA TRP A 23 23.97 11.08 2.95
C TRP A 23 23.10 12.33 3.12
N LEU A 24 22.68 12.65 4.35
CA LEU A 24 21.88 13.83 4.66
C LEU A 24 22.59 15.13 4.23
N HIS A 25 23.90 15.21 4.48
CA HIS A 25 24.75 16.32 4.02
C HIS A 25 24.83 16.39 2.49
N ALA A 26 24.95 15.25 1.81
CA ALA A 26 25.04 15.18 0.36
C ALA A 26 23.73 15.62 -0.34
N GLU A 27 22.58 15.33 0.25
CA GLU A 27 21.26 15.74 -0.24
C GLU A 27 20.92 17.21 0.10
N GLY A 28 21.79 17.94 0.80
CA GLY A 28 21.54 19.32 1.23
C GLY A 28 20.57 19.43 2.40
N LEU A 29 20.36 18.33 3.14
CA LEU A 29 19.43 18.20 4.26
C LEU A 29 20.12 18.32 5.63
N ALA A 30 21.37 18.82 5.66
CA ALA A 30 22.17 18.96 6.88
C ALA A 30 21.48 19.72 8.02
N ALA A 31 20.51 20.59 7.70
CA ALA A 31 19.72 21.31 8.70
C ALA A 31 18.92 20.39 9.64
N TYR A 32 18.64 19.14 9.24
CA TYR A 32 17.91 18.16 10.05
C TYR A 32 18.83 17.25 10.88
N GLU A 33 20.15 17.41 10.80
CA GLU A 33 21.13 16.56 11.49
C GLU A 33 20.88 16.46 12.99
N SER A 34 20.59 17.58 13.67
CA SER A 34 20.31 17.59 15.10
C SER A 34 19.09 16.75 15.48
N LEU A 35 18.05 16.71 14.64
CA LEU A 35 16.85 15.90 14.86
C LEU A 35 17.16 14.41 14.70
N PHE A 36 18.00 14.07 13.72
CA PHE A 36 18.41 12.69 13.44
C PHE A 36 19.37 12.16 14.52
N LEU A 37 20.27 13.01 15.05
CA LEU A 37 21.18 12.65 16.15
C LEU A 37 20.47 12.40 17.49
N THR A 38 19.26 12.95 17.64
CA THR A 38 18.44 12.70 18.84
C THR A 38 17.87 11.28 18.85
N GLN A 39 17.86 10.58 17.70
CA GLN A 39 17.37 9.21 17.59
C GLN A 39 18.51 8.22 17.80
N GLU A 40 18.40 7.36 18.83
CA GLU A 40 19.44 6.37 19.15
C GLU A 40 19.53 5.24 18.11
N THR A 41 18.45 4.95 17.37
CA THR A 41 18.36 3.80 16.45
C THR A 41 18.49 4.19 14.98
N LEU A 42 19.21 5.26 14.69
CA LEU A 42 19.30 5.76 13.33
C LEU A 42 20.27 4.92 12.48
N ASN A 43 19.71 4.03 11.66
CA ASN A 43 20.43 3.21 10.69
C ASN A 43 19.75 3.28 9.31
N GLY A 44 20.35 2.65 8.30
CA GLY A 44 19.77 2.61 6.96
C GLY A 44 18.44 1.85 6.87
N GLU A 45 18.22 0.84 7.71
CA GLU A 45 16.94 0.13 7.79
C GLU A 45 15.80 1.06 8.25
N PHE A 46 16.06 1.88 9.27
CA PHE A 46 15.11 2.89 9.76
C PHE A 46 14.75 3.92 8.68
N LEU A 47 15.70 4.28 7.81
CA LEU A 47 15.47 5.12 6.64
C LEU A 47 14.52 4.49 5.62
N LEU A 48 14.54 3.17 5.47
CA LEU A 48 13.63 2.47 4.55
C LEU A 48 12.19 2.44 5.08
N GLU A 49 12.02 2.43 6.40
CA GLU A 49 10.70 2.44 7.07
C GLU A 49 10.17 3.85 7.37
N PHE A 50 10.90 4.89 6.96
CA PHE A 50 10.55 6.26 7.30
C PHE A 50 9.18 6.66 6.76
N SER A 51 8.32 7.13 7.67
CA SER A 51 6.92 7.42 7.36
C SER A 51 6.53 8.83 7.82
N THR A 52 5.40 9.34 7.32
CA THR A 52 4.84 10.64 7.73
C THR A 52 4.65 10.73 9.26
N PRO A 53 4.08 9.71 9.95
CA PRO A 53 4.02 9.70 11.41
C PRO A 53 5.39 9.84 12.09
N THR A 54 6.44 9.18 11.58
CA THR A 54 7.79 9.25 12.17
C THR A 54 8.32 10.68 12.13
N LEU A 55 8.14 11.37 11.01
CA LEU A 55 8.55 12.78 10.84
C LEU A 55 7.81 13.72 11.81
N ASP A 56 6.52 13.45 12.07
CA ASP A 56 5.73 14.22 13.04
C ASP A 56 6.23 14.04 14.47
N HIS A 57 6.60 12.81 14.86
CA HIS A 57 7.18 12.54 16.18
C HIS A 57 8.56 13.16 16.36
N MET A 58 9.32 13.32 15.28
CA MET A 58 10.61 14.04 15.29
C MET A 58 10.47 15.57 15.29
N GLY A 59 9.24 16.09 15.32
CA GLY A 59 8.97 17.53 15.36
C GLY A 59 8.95 18.22 13.99
N ILE A 60 8.99 17.45 12.89
CA ILE A 60 8.94 17.99 11.52
C ILE A 60 7.49 18.16 11.08
N THR A 61 6.88 19.24 11.58
CA THR A 61 5.46 19.57 11.33
C THR A 61 5.23 20.35 10.04
N SER A 62 6.27 20.95 9.47
CA SER A 62 6.17 21.73 8.23
C SER A 62 5.97 20.81 7.02
N LEU A 63 4.87 21.01 6.30
CA LEU A 63 4.54 20.24 5.10
C LEU A 63 5.64 20.29 4.04
N LYS A 64 6.28 21.46 3.87
CA LYS A 64 7.38 21.66 2.92
C LYS A 64 8.57 20.76 3.27
N GLN A 65 9.00 20.80 4.53
CA GLN A 65 10.14 20.02 5.03
C GLN A 65 9.87 18.52 4.94
N ARG A 66 8.66 18.11 5.35
CA ARG A 66 8.23 16.71 5.29
C ARG A 66 8.27 16.16 3.87
N LYS A 67 7.76 16.94 2.90
CA LYS A 67 7.79 16.57 1.49
C LYS A 67 9.22 16.47 0.94
N GLU A 68 10.10 17.38 1.36
CA GLU A 68 11.50 17.40 0.95
C GLU A 68 12.26 16.16 1.43
N LEU A 69 12.11 15.81 2.72
CA LEU A 69 12.69 14.61 3.31
C LEU A 69 12.15 13.32 2.68
N LEU A 70 10.82 13.18 2.59
CA LEU A 70 10.20 12.00 1.98
C LEU A 70 10.61 11.82 0.51
N LYS A 71 10.80 12.92 -0.23
CA LYS A 71 11.28 12.85 -1.61
C LYS A 71 12.72 12.31 -1.67
N ALA A 72 13.62 12.80 -0.81
CA ALA A 72 15.01 12.34 -0.77
C ALA A 72 15.10 10.87 -0.36
N ILE A 73 14.34 10.45 0.66
CA ILE A 73 14.26 9.06 1.12
C ILE A 73 13.72 8.15 0.02
N HIS A 74 12.64 8.56 -0.67
CA HIS A 74 12.09 7.80 -1.78
C HIS A 74 13.09 7.68 -2.95
N SER A 75 13.81 8.75 -3.28
CA SER A 75 14.88 8.69 -4.27
C SER A 75 15.99 7.71 -3.88
N LEU A 76 16.34 7.65 -2.60
CA LEU A 76 17.30 6.68 -2.07
C LEU A 76 16.77 5.23 -2.16
N GLN A 77 15.49 4.99 -1.81
CA GLN A 77 14.84 3.68 -1.92
C GLN A 77 14.79 3.17 -3.37
N VAL A 78 14.44 4.04 -4.32
CA VAL A 78 14.41 3.68 -5.75
C VAL A 78 15.81 3.26 -6.21
N ARG A 79 16.85 4.00 -5.83
CA ARG A 79 18.24 3.65 -6.16
C ARG A 79 18.65 2.29 -5.57
N ALA A 80 18.33 2.00 -4.32
CA ALA A 80 18.61 0.68 -3.74
C ALA A 80 17.86 -0.45 -4.43
N LEU A 81 16.60 -0.23 -4.82
CA LEU A 81 15.84 -1.22 -5.57
C LEU A 81 16.46 -1.48 -6.95
N GLU A 82 16.92 -0.42 -7.62
CA GLU A 82 17.65 -0.52 -8.88
C GLU A 82 18.98 -1.24 -8.71
N GLU A 83 19.74 -1.00 -7.63
CA GLU A 83 20.98 -1.73 -7.33
C GLU A 83 20.73 -3.23 -7.14
N VAL A 84 19.65 -3.61 -6.44
CA VAL A 84 19.26 -5.02 -6.29
C VAL A 84 18.91 -5.65 -7.64
N ARG A 85 18.29 -4.90 -8.56
CA ARG A 85 17.95 -5.37 -9.90
C ARG A 85 19.16 -5.39 -10.86
N ALA A 86 20.05 -4.42 -10.73
CA ALA A 86 21.20 -4.22 -11.61
C ALA A 86 22.38 -5.10 -11.22
N SER A 87 22.47 -5.54 -9.96
CA SER A 87 23.45 -6.52 -9.55
C SER A 87 23.11 -7.87 -10.20
N PRO A 88 23.87 -8.32 -11.22
CA PRO A 88 23.70 -9.67 -11.71
C PRO A 88 24.04 -10.56 -10.52
N ARG A 89 23.12 -11.46 -10.19
CA ARG A 89 23.31 -12.50 -9.18
C ARG A 89 24.60 -13.25 -9.53
N ILE A 90 25.75 -12.80 -9.03
CA ILE A 90 26.99 -13.58 -9.08
C ILE A 90 26.71 -14.70 -8.10
N THR A 91 26.25 -15.79 -8.70
CA THR A 91 26.20 -17.13 -8.17
C THR A 91 27.42 -17.32 -7.29
N THR A 92 27.15 -17.59 -6.02
CA THR A 92 28.10 -18.17 -5.08
C THR A 92 28.80 -19.32 -5.78
N SER A 93 30.05 -19.05 -6.17
CA SER A 93 31.02 -20.02 -6.63
C SER A 93 31.24 -21.03 -5.51
N ASN A 94 30.46 -22.10 -5.52
CA ASN A 94 30.85 -23.37 -4.91
C ASN A 94 30.27 -24.52 -5.74
N GLN A 95 31.10 -25.00 -6.67
CA GLN A 95 31.10 -26.33 -7.27
C GLN A 95 29.76 -26.88 -7.84
N GLY A 96 29.62 -26.73 -9.16
CA GLY A 96 29.67 -27.90 -10.05
C GLY A 96 28.49 -28.87 -10.05
N HIS A 97 27.27 -28.37 -10.30
CA HIS A 97 26.27 -29.05 -11.13
C HIS A 97 25.16 -28.03 -11.43
N GLU A 98 25.23 -27.31 -12.54
CA GLU A 98 24.03 -26.70 -13.11
C GLU A 98 23.18 -27.88 -13.58
N PRO A 99 22.01 -28.17 -12.98
CA PRO A 99 21.09 -29.11 -13.58
C PRO A 99 20.69 -28.49 -14.92
N GLU A 100 21.24 -29.03 -16.00
CA GLU A 100 20.90 -28.67 -17.36
C GLU A 100 19.37 -28.58 -17.47
N PHE A 101 18.86 -27.37 -17.72
CA PHE A 101 17.43 -27.13 -17.82
C PHE A 101 16.90 -27.95 -18.99
N ASN A 102 16.34 -29.11 -18.68
CA ASN A 102 15.77 -30.00 -19.66
C ASN A 102 14.38 -29.47 -20.02
N GLU A 103 14.32 -28.80 -21.16
CA GLU A 103 13.10 -28.18 -21.70
C GLU A 103 11.96 -29.21 -21.82
N ASP A 104 12.26 -30.43 -22.27
CA ASP A 104 11.29 -31.51 -22.43
C ASP A 104 10.72 -31.98 -21.07
N ALA A 105 11.58 -32.15 -20.06
CA ALA A 105 11.15 -32.57 -18.72
C ALA A 105 10.28 -31.49 -18.05
N SER A 106 10.64 -30.22 -18.24
CA SER A 106 9.90 -29.08 -17.71
C SER A 106 8.54 -28.93 -18.39
N HIS A 107 8.49 -29.12 -19.71
CA HIS A 107 7.25 -29.11 -20.48
C HIS A 107 6.34 -30.29 -20.11
N ALA A 108 6.89 -31.49 -19.92
CA ALA A 108 6.14 -32.66 -19.46
C ALA A 108 5.51 -32.42 -18.08
N SER A 109 6.28 -31.90 -17.13
CA SER A 109 5.77 -31.57 -15.79
C SER A 109 4.67 -30.50 -15.83
N PHE A 110 4.81 -29.50 -16.71
CA PHE A 110 3.78 -28.49 -16.91
C PHE A 110 2.47 -29.07 -17.50
N LEU A 111 2.56 -29.95 -18.49
CA LEU A 111 1.40 -30.61 -19.08
C LEU A 111 0.71 -31.55 -18.08
N GLU A 112 1.47 -32.26 -17.26
CA GLU A 112 0.95 -33.11 -16.19
C GLU A 112 0.20 -32.27 -15.15
N ALA A 113 0.78 -31.14 -14.71
CA ALA A 113 0.11 -30.21 -13.81
C ALA A 113 -1.19 -29.65 -14.40
N LEU A 114 -1.20 -29.31 -15.70
CA LEU A 114 -2.42 -28.88 -16.40
C LEU A 114 -3.47 -29.99 -16.50
N GLN A 115 -3.06 -31.23 -16.73
CA GLN A 115 -3.97 -32.38 -16.74
C GLN A 115 -4.55 -32.64 -15.35
N ALA A 116 -3.74 -32.58 -14.30
CA ALA A 116 -4.19 -32.70 -12.92
C ALA A 116 -5.19 -31.58 -12.55
N TRP A 117 -4.98 -30.36 -13.04
CA TRP A 117 -5.91 -29.25 -12.84
C TRP A 117 -7.23 -29.43 -13.61
N ARG A 118 -7.17 -30.08 -14.78
CA ARG A 118 -8.33 -30.36 -15.64
C ARG A 118 -9.12 -31.59 -15.22
N GLN A 119 -8.53 -32.49 -14.43
CA GLN A 119 -9.25 -33.61 -13.83
C GLN A 119 -9.79 -33.15 -12.47
N PRO A 120 -11.05 -32.70 -12.37
CA PRO A 120 -11.67 -32.53 -11.07
C PRO A 120 -11.67 -33.91 -10.40
N SER A 121 -10.84 -34.07 -9.38
CA SER A 121 -10.81 -35.25 -8.54
C SER A 121 -12.22 -35.50 -8.00
N GLN A 122 -12.94 -36.48 -8.56
CA GLN A 122 -14.08 -37.24 -8.01
C GLN A 122 -14.90 -36.65 -6.85
N ALA A 123 -15.26 -35.37 -6.91
CA ALA A 123 -16.38 -34.82 -6.18
C ALA A 123 -17.54 -34.78 -7.16
N ARG A 124 -18.35 -35.84 -7.11
CA ARG A 124 -19.60 -36.00 -7.83
C ARG A 124 -20.47 -34.76 -7.60
N VAL A 125 -20.57 -33.88 -8.60
CA VAL A 125 -21.60 -32.86 -8.67
C VAL A 125 -22.29 -33.02 -10.02
N ASP A 126 -23.41 -33.73 -9.98
CA ASP A 126 -24.27 -33.97 -11.12
C ASP A 126 -24.93 -32.67 -11.58
N HIS A 127 -24.34 -31.87 -12.49
CA HIS A 127 -25.12 -30.86 -13.21
C HIS A 127 -24.72 -30.80 -14.69
N GLY A 128 -25.69 -31.15 -15.54
CA GLY A 128 -25.57 -31.13 -16.99
C GLY A 128 -25.41 -29.73 -17.57
N THR A 129 -24.74 -29.70 -18.72
CA THR A 129 -24.88 -28.72 -19.80
C THR A 129 -24.90 -27.23 -19.40
N ALA A 130 -23.73 -26.60 -19.38
CA ALA A 130 -23.46 -25.36 -20.11
C ALA A 130 -21.96 -25.00 -20.00
N THR A 131 -21.38 -24.59 -21.13
CA THR A 131 -20.03 -24.04 -21.30
C THR A 131 -19.89 -22.63 -20.71
N SER A 132 -20.36 -22.40 -19.49
CA SER A 132 -20.14 -21.15 -18.76
C SER A 132 -19.07 -21.35 -17.68
N LEU A 133 -18.11 -20.43 -17.64
CA LEU A 133 -17.13 -20.35 -16.54
C LEU A 133 -17.87 -20.41 -15.20
N PRO A 134 -17.34 -21.12 -14.18
CA PRO A 134 -17.98 -21.25 -12.89
C PRO A 134 -18.13 -19.86 -12.26
N THR A 135 -19.35 -19.34 -12.31
CA THR A 135 -19.71 -18.04 -11.73
C THR A 135 -19.89 -18.27 -10.24
N VAL A 136 -18.90 -17.88 -9.44
CA VAL A 136 -18.96 -18.05 -7.99
C VAL A 136 -19.99 -17.08 -7.42
N CYS A 137 -20.87 -17.58 -6.54
CA CYS A 137 -21.85 -16.73 -5.87
C CYS A 137 -21.15 -15.67 -5.02
N TRP A 138 -21.51 -14.41 -5.24
CA TRP A 138 -20.86 -13.29 -4.59
C TRP A 138 -21.00 -13.28 -3.07
N HIS A 139 -22.14 -13.77 -2.56
CA HIS A 139 -22.37 -13.88 -1.12
C HIS A 139 -21.57 -15.02 -0.48
N CYS A 140 -21.42 -16.15 -1.18
CA CYS A 140 -20.61 -17.28 -0.69
C CYS A 140 -19.10 -16.98 -0.73
N LEU A 141 -18.66 -16.07 -1.62
CA LEU A 141 -17.28 -15.59 -1.72
C LEU A 141 -16.96 -14.46 -0.73
N ALA A 142 -17.94 -13.96 0.03
CA ALA A 142 -17.75 -12.83 0.95
C ALA A 142 -16.55 -12.97 1.93
N PRO A 143 -16.17 -14.16 2.43
CA PRO A 143 -14.96 -14.32 3.25
C PRO A 143 -13.63 -14.02 2.50
N CYS A 144 -13.61 -14.08 1.17
CA CYS A 144 -12.41 -13.92 0.34
C CYS A 144 -12.36 -12.57 -0.41
N ARG A 145 -13.22 -11.61 -0.02
CA ARG A 145 -13.53 -10.39 -0.79
C ARG A 145 -12.40 -9.34 -0.85
N GLN A 146 -11.29 -9.54 -0.14
CA GLN A 146 -10.13 -8.62 -0.15
C GLN A 146 -9.31 -8.67 -1.46
N LEU A 147 -9.54 -9.67 -2.32
CA LEU A 147 -8.63 -9.97 -3.44
C LEU A 147 -9.22 -9.75 -4.84
N VAL A 148 -10.48 -9.30 -4.98
CA VAL A 148 -11.13 -9.20 -6.29
C VAL A 148 -11.80 -7.83 -6.49
N PRO A 149 -11.35 -7.01 -7.45
CA PRO A 149 -12.08 -5.82 -7.89
C PRO A 149 -13.43 -6.21 -8.46
N ALA A 150 -14.47 -5.47 -8.10
CA ALA A 150 -15.86 -5.81 -8.40
C ALA A 150 -16.12 -6.03 -9.91
N PRO A 151 -16.69 -7.17 -10.32
CA PRO A 151 -17.33 -7.29 -11.63
C PRO A 151 -18.78 -6.77 -11.57
N ASP A 152 -19.20 -6.09 -12.64
CA ASP A 152 -20.50 -5.41 -12.80
C ASP A 152 -21.71 -6.36 -12.89
N ALA A 153 -21.54 -7.65 -12.62
CA ALA A 153 -22.59 -8.66 -12.61
C ALA A 153 -22.47 -9.55 -11.37
N ARG A 154 -23.16 -9.17 -10.28
CA ARG A 154 -23.23 -9.98 -9.05
C ARG A 154 -24.18 -11.17 -9.26
N SER A 155 -23.68 -12.30 -9.74
CA SER A 155 -24.48 -13.55 -9.77
C SER A 155 -24.68 -14.11 -8.35
N VAL A 156 -25.91 -14.51 -8.02
CA VAL A 156 -26.29 -15.10 -6.72
C VAL A 156 -26.78 -16.54 -6.92
N CYS A 157 -26.35 -17.48 -6.08
CA CYS A 157 -26.71 -18.91 -6.22
C CYS A 157 -28.08 -19.28 -5.64
N SER A 158 -28.67 -18.43 -4.80
CA SER A 158 -29.92 -18.75 -4.11
C SER A 158 -30.69 -17.50 -3.72
N LYS A 159 -32.01 -17.66 -3.51
CA LYS A 159 -32.88 -16.60 -2.99
C LYS A 159 -32.37 -16.02 -1.68
N ARG A 160 -31.86 -16.86 -0.77
CA ARG A 160 -31.26 -16.41 0.49
C ARG A 160 -30.06 -15.48 0.28
N CYS A 161 -29.21 -15.76 -0.71
CA CYS A 161 -28.08 -14.90 -1.06
C CYS A 161 -28.53 -13.60 -1.72
N LEU A 162 -29.61 -13.63 -2.52
CA LEU A 162 -30.22 -12.43 -3.09
C LEU A 162 -30.80 -11.53 -2.00
N ASP A 163 -31.59 -12.10 -1.09
CA ASP A 163 -32.20 -11.36 0.03
C ASP A 163 -31.11 -10.72 0.91
N ALA A 164 -30.02 -11.46 1.19
CA ALA A 164 -28.87 -10.92 1.93
C ALA A 164 -28.14 -9.81 1.18
N LEU A 165 -28.02 -9.90 -0.15
CA LEU A 165 -27.41 -8.85 -0.98
C LEU A 165 -28.26 -7.58 -0.96
N LEU A 166 -29.58 -7.71 -1.13
CA LEU A 166 -30.51 -6.59 -1.08
C LEU A 166 -30.52 -5.93 0.31
N ALA A 167 -30.48 -6.72 1.39
CA ALA A 167 -30.37 -6.19 2.74
C ALA A 167 -29.06 -5.42 2.96
N ALA A 168 -27.93 -5.92 2.44
CA ALA A 168 -26.65 -5.23 2.53
C ALA A 168 -26.62 -3.92 1.73
N ASP A 169 -27.18 -3.91 0.52
CA ASP A 169 -27.29 -2.69 -0.29
C ASP A 169 -28.24 -1.66 0.38
N ALA A 170 -29.33 -2.11 1.01
CA ALA A 170 -30.21 -1.24 1.80
C ALA A 170 -29.47 -0.61 3.00
N GLN A 171 -28.72 -1.40 3.77
CA GLN A 171 -27.91 -0.90 4.87
C GLN A 171 -26.85 0.11 4.42
N ALA A 172 -26.20 -0.13 3.28
CA ALA A 172 -25.23 0.80 2.71
C ALA A 172 -25.88 2.13 2.32
N ASN A 173 -27.06 2.10 1.71
CA ASN A 173 -27.81 3.30 1.34
C ASN A 173 -28.27 4.10 2.57
N ASP A 174 -28.74 3.43 3.62
CA ASP A 174 -29.11 4.07 4.88
C ASP A 174 -27.91 4.73 5.55
N ALA A 175 -26.75 4.06 5.54
CA ALA A 175 -25.50 4.62 6.06
C ALA A 175 -25.10 5.90 5.31
N VAL A 176 -25.11 5.88 3.97
CA VAL A 176 -24.82 7.06 3.13
C VAL A 176 -25.82 8.18 3.38
N ALA A 177 -27.11 7.87 3.48
CA ALA A 177 -28.15 8.85 3.77
C ALA A 177 -27.96 9.50 5.15
N SER A 178 -27.64 8.70 6.18
CA SER A 178 -27.36 9.20 7.53
C SER A 178 -26.13 10.11 7.59
N GLN A 179 -25.06 9.75 6.86
CA GLN A 179 -23.84 10.56 6.77
C GLN A 179 -24.12 11.89 6.05
N ALA A 180 -24.88 11.86 4.95
CA ALA A 180 -25.28 13.06 4.22
C ALA A 180 -26.16 13.98 5.10
N ALA A 181 -27.07 13.42 5.89
CA ALA A 181 -27.90 14.18 6.82
C ALA A 181 -27.05 14.86 7.92
N ALA A 182 -26.13 14.11 8.53
CA ALA A 182 -25.21 14.65 9.53
C ALA A 182 -24.32 15.76 8.95
N TYR A 183 -23.83 15.60 7.73
CA TYR A 183 -23.06 16.63 7.03
C TYR A 183 -23.87 17.92 6.80
N ARG A 184 -25.12 17.80 6.31
CA ARG A 184 -26.01 18.96 6.13
C ARG A 184 -26.29 19.67 7.45
N ALA A 185 -26.54 18.93 8.54
CA ALA A 185 -26.77 19.52 9.86
C ALA A 185 -25.55 20.32 10.35
N ARG A 186 -24.32 19.80 10.13
CA ARG A 186 -23.08 20.54 10.46
C ARG A 186 -22.95 21.83 9.67
N LEU A 187 -23.24 21.81 8.37
CA LEU A 187 -23.21 23.02 7.54
C LEU A 187 -24.24 24.05 8.00
N GLN A 188 -25.47 23.63 8.31
CA GLN A 188 -26.51 24.52 8.83
C GLN A 188 -26.12 25.16 10.17
N ALA A 189 -25.49 24.39 11.07
CA ALA A 189 -24.99 24.92 12.34
C ALA A 189 -23.83 25.91 12.16
N ALA A 190 -22.92 25.66 11.20
CA ALA A 190 -21.85 26.60 10.88
C ALA A 190 -22.42 27.91 10.32
N TRP A 191 -23.34 27.82 9.36
CA TRP A 191 -23.95 29.01 8.75
C TRP A 191 -24.81 29.82 9.73
N SER A 192 -25.48 29.17 10.68
CA SER A 192 -26.28 29.89 11.68
C SER A 192 -25.42 30.72 12.64
N LEU A 193 -24.22 30.23 13.00
CA LEU A 193 -23.26 30.95 13.82
C LEU A 193 -22.72 32.19 13.08
N ASP A 194 -22.37 32.07 11.81
CA ASP A 194 -21.89 33.20 11.01
C ASP A 194 -22.93 34.32 10.92
N ILE A 195 -24.22 33.97 10.72
CA ILE A 195 -25.31 34.95 10.71
C ILE A 195 -25.47 35.64 12.08
N GLN A 196 -25.31 34.91 13.18
CA GLN A 196 -25.39 35.51 14.52
C GLN A 196 -24.22 36.45 14.80
N LEU A 197 -23.01 36.11 14.34
CA LEU A 197 -21.84 36.97 14.47
C LEU A 197 -21.97 38.26 13.63
N LEU A 198 -22.57 38.17 12.45
CA LEU A 198 -22.83 39.34 11.60
C LEU A 198 -23.91 40.27 12.16
N THR A 199 -24.92 39.73 12.87
CA THR A 199 -26.00 40.55 13.45
C THR A 199 -25.61 41.20 14.78
N ARG A 200 -24.58 40.68 15.47
CA ARG A 200 -24.01 41.29 16.69
C ARG A 200 -23.05 42.43 16.33
N SER A 201 -23.55 43.44 15.63
CA SER A 201 -22.81 44.66 15.30
C SER A 201 -22.69 45.59 16.53
N PRO A 202 -21.54 46.23 16.78
CA PRO A 202 -21.24 46.98 17.99
C PRO A 202 -21.84 48.39 17.93
N ASN A 203 -23.13 48.51 18.22
CA ASN A 203 -23.70 49.76 18.71
C ASN A 203 -23.83 49.67 20.23
N ASP A 204 -22.70 49.72 20.93
CA ASP A 204 -22.67 50.13 22.33
C ASP A 204 -22.37 51.64 22.36
N PRO A 205 -23.37 52.49 22.66
CA PRO A 205 -23.14 53.92 22.85
C PRO A 205 -22.41 54.16 24.19
N MET A 206 -21.31 54.91 24.16
CA MET A 206 -20.87 55.71 25.32
C MET A 206 -21.51 57.10 25.24
#